data_AF-A0A850A9Y4-F1
#
_entry.id   AF-A0A850A9Y4-F1
#
_cell.length_a   1.000
_cell.length_b   1.000
_cell.length_c   1.000
_cell.angle_alpha   90.00
_cell.angle_beta   90.00
_cell.angle_gamma   90.00
#
_symmetry.space_group_name_H-M   'P 1'
#
loop_
_entity.id
_entity.type
_entity.pdbx_description
1 polymer ?
#
loop_
_entity_poly.entity_id
_entity_poly.type
_entity_poly.pdbx_seq_one_letter_code
_entity_poly.pdbx_strand_id
1 'polypeptide(L)'
;MKTVSLLFVALLSVGLAAQSPENVKNAPKNFEKALKSGNAGMVESAIFHSLKFMLFYPEQDVARLKKQITRLVKEGETRNIRYKAYLASQFLNNPDLLATIEKEDYKDADRFFKMLGDTLQESVLVSK
;
A
#
# COMPACT_ATOMS: atom_id res chain seq x y z
N MET A 1 3.47 3.85 45.64
CA MET A 1 2.99 4.43 44.36
C MET A 1 4.15 5.00 43.53
N LYS A 2 5.12 4.19 43.08
CA LYS A 2 6.23 4.64 42.21
C LYS A 2 6.50 3.72 41.01
N THR A 3 5.83 2.56 40.94
CA THR A 3 6.02 1.55 39.88
C THR A 3 5.11 1.74 38.67
N VAL A 4 4.00 2.48 38.80
CA VAL A 4 3.03 2.67 37.70
C VAL A 4 3.52 3.70 36.67
N SER A 5 4.36 4.66 37.05
CA SER A 5 4.86 5.70 36.14
C SER A 5 5.97 5.24 35.18
N LEU A 6 6.70 4.17 35.49
CA LEU A 6 7.78 3.66 34.63
C LEU A 6 7.26 2.82 33.46
N LEU A 7 6.07 2.19 33.59
CA LEU A 7 5.49 1.36 32.53
C LEU A 7 4.96 2.20 31.35
N PHE A 8 4.47 3.42 31.62
CA PHE A 8 3.92 4.30 30.59
C PHE A 8 4.99 4.91 29.67
N VAL A 9 6.18 5.17 30.20
CA VAL A 9 7.29 5.75 29.42
C VAL A 9 7.89 4.72 28.46
N ALA A 10 7.96 3.45 28.86
CA ALA A 10 8.48 2.37 28.01
C ALA A 10 7.59 2.08 26.78
N LEU A 11 6.26 2.22 26.92
CA LEU A 11 5.33 2.02 25.81
C LEU A 11 5.37 3.15 24.76
N LEU A 12 5.68 4.39 25.19
CA LEU A 12 5.82 5.54 24.27
C LEU A 12 7.11 5.48 23.44
N SER A 13 8.19 4.89 23.96
CA SER A 13 9.46 4.77 23.24
C SER A 13 9.47 3.74 22.11
N VAL A 14 8.59 2.74 22.15
CA VAL A 14 8.48 1.72 21.07
C VAL A 14 7.86 2.34 19.80
N GLY A 15 7.00 3.35 19.95
CA GLY A 15 6.34 4.02 18.83
C GLY A 15 7.27 4.88 17.97
N LEU A 16 8.24 5.57 18.58
CA LEU A 16 9.16 6.44 17.83
C LEU A 16 10.27 5.67 17.10
N ALA A 17 10.77 4.57 17.67
CA ALA A 17 11.80 3.76 17.02
C ALA A 17 11.28 2.98 15.79
N ALA A 18 9.96 2.76 15.71
CA ALA A 18 9.32 2.08 14.58
C ALA A 18 9.31 2.91 13.28
N GLN A 19 9.50 4.23 13.36
CA GLN A 19 9.52 5.15 12.22
C GLN A 19 10.89 5.81 12.01
N SER A 20 11.98 5.04 12.03
CA SER A 20 13.26 5.60 11.58
C SER A 20 13.15 5.97 10.08
N PRO A 21 13.66 7.12 9.63
CA PRO A 21 13.64 7.51 8.21
C PRO A 21 14.28 6.48 7.28
N GLU A 22 15.20 5.67 7.80
CA GLU A 22 15.87 4.60 7.07
C GLU A 22 14.93 3.42 6.77
N ASN A 23 14.03 3.08 7.69
CA ASN A 23 13.06 2.01 7.48
C ASN A 23 12.04 2.37 6.38
N VAL A 24 11.64 3.65 6.31
CA VAL A 24 10.74 4.15 5.26
C VAL A 24 11.39 4.03 3.88
N LYS A 25 12.65 4.45 3.74
CA LYS A 25 13.40 4.39 2.47
C LYS A 25 13.58 2.98 1.93
N ASN A 26 13.66 1.98 2.80
CA ASN A 26 13.88 0.58 2.40
C ASN A 26 12.59 -0.22 2.20
N ALA A 27 11.43 0.28 2.66
CA ALA A 27 10.15 -0.41 2.53
C ALA A 27 9.80 -0.81 1.07
N PRO A 28 10.00 0.03 0.04
CA PRO A 28 9.73 -0.34 -1.35
C PRO A 28 10.47 -1.60 -1.80
N LYS A 29 11.74 -1.77 -1.39
CA LYS A 29 12.54 -2.96 -1.74
C LYS A 29 11.96 -4.24 -1.15
N ASN A 30 11.35 -4.16 0.04
CA ASN A 30 10.70 -5.30 0.66
C ASN A 30 9.44 -5.69 -0.09
N PHE A 31 8.63 -4.71 -0.49
CA PHE A 31 7.46 -4.96 -1.33
C PHE A 31 7.87 -5.54 -2.69
N GLU A 32 8.91 -5.02 -3.33
CA GLU A 32 9.44 -5.56 -4.59
C GLU A 32 9.83 -7.05 -4.50
N LYS A 33 10.43 -7.47 -3.38
CA LYS A 33 10.76 -8.89 -3.14
C LYS A 33 9.48 -9.71 -2.94
N ALA A 34 8.55 -9.20 -2.15
CA ALA A 34 7.28 -9.87 -1.85
C ALA A 34 6.40 -10.05 -3.10
N LEU A 35 6.40 -9.10 -4.04
CA LEU A 35 5.70 -9.19 -5.33
C LEU A 35 6.22 -10.31 -6.25
N LYS A 36 7.43 -10.83 -5.98
CA LYS A 36 8.04 -11.95 -6.72
C LYS A 36 7.91 -13.28 -5.99
N SER A 37 7.21 -13.30 -4.86
CA SER A 37 7.00 -14.52 -4.09
C SER A 37 6.10 -15.49 -4.86
N GLY A 38 6.37 -16.80 -4.74
CA GLY A 38 5.46 -17.85 -5.21
C GLY A 38 4.22 -18.02 -4.32
N ASN A 39 4.10 -17.26 -3.23
CA ASN A 39 2.91 -17.27 -2.37
C ASN A 39 1.95 -16.14 -2.79
N ALA A 40 0.78 -16.52 -3.29
CA ALA A 40 -0.22 -15.56 -3.76
C ALA A 40 -0.64 -14.55 -2.68
N GLY A 41 -0.85 -14.98 -1.43
CA GLY A 41 -1.20 -14.08 -0.33
C GLY A 41 -0.11 -13.05 -0.02
N MET A 42 1.17 -13.43 -0.16
CA MET A 42 2.29 -12.50 -0.02
C MET A 42 2.30 -11.46 -1.15
N VAL A 43 2.03 -11.88 -2.40
CA VAL A 43 1.95 -10.96 -3.54
C VAL A 43 0.78 -9.98 -3.34
N GLU A 44 -0.41 -10.47 -2.98
CA GLU A 44 -1.58 -9.62 -2.74
C GLU A 44 -1.34 -8.62 -1.61
N SER A 45 -0.75 -9.08 -0.50
CA SER A 45 -0.38 -8.21 0.61
C SER A 45 0.64 -7.15 0.18
N ALA A 46 1.62 -7.51 -0.65
CA ALA A 46 2.59 -6.56 -1.16
C ALA A 46 1.96 -5.49 -2.05
N ILE A 47 0.98 -5.84 -2.90
CA ILE A 47 0.23 -4.86 -3.71
C ILE A 47 -0.50 -3.88 -2.79
N PHE A 48 -1.23 -4.39 -1.79
CA PHE A 48 -1.95 -3.57 -0.82
C PHE A 48 -1.02 -2.58 -0.08
N HIS A 49 0.08 -3.10 0.48
CA HIS A 49 1.02 -2.27 1.24
C HIS A 49 1.79 -1.28 0.37
N SER A 50 1.97 -1.56 -0.93
CA SER A 50 2.59 -0.62 -1.87
C SER A 50 1.74 0.63 -2.09
N LEU A 51 0.42 0.46 -2.24
CA LEU A 51 -0.52 1.58 -2.33
C LEU A 51 -0.55 2.38 -1.03
N LYS A 52 -0.70 1.67 0.09
CA LYS A 52 -0.68 2.29 1.41
C LYS A 52 0.59 3.09 1.63
N PHE A 53 1.76 2.53 1.30
CA PHE A 53 3.03 3.24 1.40
C PHE A 53 3.03 4.55 0.61
N MET A 54 2.52 4.55 -0.62
CA MET A 54 2.46 5.77 -1.43
C MET A 54 1.44 6.81 -0.95
N LEU A 55 0.40 6.39 -0.23
CA LEU A 55 -0.55 7.30 0.42
C LEU A 55 0.07 8.03 1.61
N PHE A 56 0.96 7.36 2.35
CA PHE A 56 1.62 7.93 3.52
C PHE A 56 2.95 8.63 3.19
N TYR A 57 3.62 8.22 2.11
CA TYR A 57 4.94 8.71 1.70
C TYR A 57 5.01 8.96 0.18
N PRO A 58 4.19 9.90 -0.35
CA PRO A 58 4.07 10.13 -1.79
C PRO A 58 5.35 10.64 -2.46
N GLU A 59 6.29 11.20 -1.68
CA GLU A 59 7.56 11.74 -2.14
C GLU A 59 8.64 10.67 -2.41
N GLN A 60 8.39 9.41 -2.06
CA GLN A 60 9.38 8.33 -2.18
C GLN A 60 9.49 7.84 -3.64
N ASP A 61 10.72 7.52 -4.06
CA ASP A 61 10.94 6.88 -5.36
C ASP A 61 10.46 5.42 -5.32
N VAL A 62 9.39 5.17 -6.06
CA VAL A 62 8.76 3.86 -6.22
C VAL A 62 8.70 3.41 -7.69
N ALA A 63 9.52 3.97 -8.58
CA ALA A 63 9.45 3.67 -10.02
C ALA A 63 9.55 2.17 -10.32
N ARG A 64 10.45 1.48 -9.61
CA ARG A 64 10.61 0.02 -9.72
C ARG A 64 9.39 -0.74 -9.22
N LEU A 65 8.82 -0.31 -8.10
CA LEU A 65 7.61 -0.89 -7.52
C LEU A 65 6.40 -0.75 -8.46
N LYS A 66 6.18 0.46 -9.02
CA LYS A 66 5.15 0.71 -10.05
C LYS A 66 5.31 -0.21 -11.26
N LYS A 67 6.55 -0.40 -11.73
CA LYS A 67 6.85 -1.32 -12.85
C LYS A 67 6.51 -2.77 -12.51
N GLN A 68 6.85 -3.25 -11.31
CA GLN A 68 6.51 -4.63 -10.90
C GLN A 68 5.00 -4.83 -10.77
N ILE A 69 4.28 -3.87 -10.18
CA ILE A 69 2.81 -3.94 -10.07
C ILE A 69 2.17 -3.94 -11.46
N THR A 70 2.64 -3.08 -12.37
CA THR A 70 2.13 -3.04 -13.75
C THR A 70 2.35 -4.36 -14.48
N ARG A 71 3.48 -5.02 -14.27
CA ARG A 71 3.76 -6.35 -14.82
C ARG A 71 2.74 -7.40 -14.35
N LEU A 72 2.38 -7.37 -13.07
CA LEU A 72 1.41 -8.31 -12.48
C LEU A 72 0.00 -8.18 -13.06
N VAL A 73 -0.35 -7.07 -13.72
CA VAL A 73 -1.61 -6.93 -14.45
C VAL A 73 -1.76 -8.01 -15.52
N LYS A 74 -0.67 -8.35 -16.21
CA LYS A 74 -0.66 -9.34 -17.30
C LYS A 74 -0.18 -10.71 -16.83
N GLU A 75 0.84 -10.72 -15.97
CA GLU A 75 1.58 -11.94 -15.61
C GLU A 75 1.24 -12.49 -14.22
N GLY A 76 0.35 -11.82 -13.48
CA GLY A 76 -0.08 -12.30 -12.16
C GLY A 76 -0.69 -13.69 -12.24
N GLU A 77 -0.28 -14.58 -11.35
CA GLU A 77 -0.63 -16.00 -11.38
C GLU A 77 -2.16 -16.22 -11.25
N THR A 78 -2.80 -15.49 -10.35
CA THR A 78 -4.26 -15.59 -10.13
C THR A 78 -5.00 -14.41 -10.75
N ARG A 79 -6.29 -14.63 -11.09
CA ARG A 79 -7.17 -13.53 -11.53
C ARG A 79 -7.25 -12.41 -10.48
N ASN A 80 -7.25 -12.78 -9.21
CA ASN A 80 -7.31 -11.83 -8.10
C ASN A 80 -6.08 -10.93 -8.06
N ILE A 81 -4.87 -11.50 -8.19
CA ILE A 81 -3.62 -10.73 -8.28
C ILE A 81 -3.67 -9.77 -9.47
N ARG A 82 -4.07 -10.24 -10.66
CA ARG A 82 -4.15 -9.40 -11.85
C ARG A 82 -5.12 -8.23 -11.67
N TYR A 83 -6.28 -8.47 -11.07
CA TYR A 83 -7.28 -7.44 -10.79
C TYR A 83 -6.80 -6.42 -9.76
N LYS A 84 -6.27 -6.88 -8.61
CA LYS A 84 -5.71 -6.00 -7.57
C LYS A 84 -4.53 -5.19 -8.12
N ALA A 85 -3.67 -5.79 -8.94
CA ALA A 85 -2.57 -5.11 -9.62
C ALA A 85 -3.06 -4.06 -10.62
N TYR A 86 -4.15 -4.35 -11.36
CA TYR A 86 -4.76 -3.40 -12.27
C TYR A 86 -5.22 -2.15 -11.52
N LEU A 87 -6.04 -2.33 -10.47
CA LEU A 87 -6.49 -1.22 -9.62
C LEU A 87 -5.29 -0.45 -9.07
N ALA A 88 -4.33 -1.14 -8.46
CA ALA A 88 -3.14 -0.51 -7.92
C ALA A 88 -2.36 0.30 -8.96
N SER A 89 -2.23 -0.21 -10.19
CA SER A 89 -1.55 0.52 -11.26
C SER A 89 -2.30 1.79 -11.68
N GLN A 90 -3.63 1.81 -11.65
CA GLN A 90 -4.41 3.02 -11.98
C GLN A 90 -4.13 4.12 -10.96
N PHE A 91 -4.15 3.79 -9.67
CA PHE A 91 -3.94 4.77 -8.61
C PHE A 91 -2.47 5.20 -8.49
N LEU A 92 -1.52 4.26 -8.59
CA LEU A 92 -0.10 4.61 -8.51
C LEU A 92 0.39 5.45 -9.69
N ASN A 93 -0.23 5.33 -10.86
CA ASN A 93 0.14 6.14 -12.03
C ASN A 93 -0.59 7.47 -12.11
N ASN A 94 -1.62 7.68 -11.27
CA ASN A 94 -2.41 8.92 -11.21
C ASN A 94 -2.40 9.47 -9.77
N PRO A 95 -1.40 10.28 -9.38
CA PRO A 95 -1.28 10.80 -8.02
C PRO A 95 -2.51 11.56 -7.53
N ASP A 96 -3.17 12.30 -8.43
CA ASP A 96 -4.39 13.06 -8.08
C ASP A 96 -5.54 12.13 -7.67
N LEU A 97 -5.70 11.01 -8.38
CA LEU A 97 -6.69 9.98 -8.03
C LEU A 97 -6.33 9.27 -6.72
N LEU A 98 -5.03 9.07 -6.45
CA LEU A 98 -4.60 8.52 -5.17
C LEU A 98 -4.86 9.48 -4.01
N ALA A 99 -4.76 10.80 -4.26
CA ALA A 99 -5.01 11.83 -3.26
C ALA A 99 -6.48 11.95 -2.84
N THR A 100 -7.43 11.40 -3.60
CA THR A 100 -8.85 11.36 -3.22
C THR A 100 -9.18 10.27 -2.21
N ILE A 101 -8.23 9.36 -1.93
CA ILE A 101 -8.44 8.24 -1.03
C ILE A 101 -8.13 8.67 0.41
N GLU A 102 -9.11 8.52 1.31
CA GLU A 102 -8.97 8.86 2.72
C GLU A 102 -8.06 7.88 3.47
N LYS A 103 -7.41 8.37 4.54
CA LYS A 103 -6.37 7.61 5.26
C LYS A 103 -6.92 6.60 6.26
N GLU A 104 -8.21 6.69 6.54
CA GLU A 104 -8.91 5.90 7.54
C GLU A 104 -9.38 4.53 6.98
N ASP A 105 -9.40 4.37 5.66
CA ASP A 105 -10.01 3.23 4.96
C ASP A 105 -9.15 1.95 4.86
N TYR A 106 -7.97 1.91 5.50
CA TYR A 106 -6.97 0.85 5.28
C TYR A 106 -6.99 -0.33 6.25
N LYS A 107 -8.04 -0.50 7.06
CA LYS A 107 -8.05 -1.58 8.06
C LYS A 107 -8.20 -2.98 7.45
N ASP A 108 -8.77 -3.06 6.25
CA ASP A 108 -9.06 -4.31 5.57
C ASP A 108 -8.72 -4.19 4.08
N ALA A 109 -7.91 -5.14 3.57
CA ALA A 109 -7.43 -5.07 2.20
C ALA A 109 -8.54 -5.24 1.17
N ASP A 110 -9.56 -6.07 1.44
CA ASP A 110 -10.62 -6.34 0.49
C ASP A 110 -11.59 -5.16 0.39
N ARG A 111 -11.97 -4.55 1.51
CA ARG A 111 -12.71 -3.28 1.53
C ARG A 111 -11.95 -2.18 0.80
N PHE A 112 -10.64 -2.10 1.03
CA PHE A 112 -9.80 -1.12 0.36
C PHE A 112 -9.83 -1.29 -1.16
N PHE A 113 -9.60 -2.51 -1.68
CA PHE A 113 -9.67 -2.74 -3.12
C PHE A 113 -11.08 -2.57 -3.69
N LYS A 114 -12.13 -2.88 -2.91
CA LYS A 114 -13.50 -2.59 -3.33
C LYS A 114 -13.71 -1.10 -3.55
N MET A 115 -13.31 -0.27 -2.57
CA MET A 115 -13.38 1.18 -2.66
C MET A 115 -12.61 1.71 -3.88
N LEU A 116 -11.39 1.23 -4.13
CA LEU A 116 -10.62 1.65 -5.33
C LEU A 116 -11.38 1.32 -6.63
N GLY A 117 -12.05 0.18 -6.69
CA GLY A 117 -12.91 -0.20 -7.80
C GLY A 117 -14.09 0.76 -7.98
N ASP A 118 -14.80 1.05 -6.89
CA ASP A 118 -15.95 1.98 -6.87
C ASP A 118 -15.50 3.39 -7.33
N THR A 119 -14.41 3.93 -6.77
CA THR A 119 -13.85 5.24 -7.13
C THR A 119 -13.45 5.32 -8.60
N LEU A 120 -12.78 4.29 -9.12
CA LEU A 120 -12.38 4.27 -10.54
C LEU A 120 -13.63 4.25 -11.44
N GLN A 121 -14.64 3.46 -11.10
CA GLN A 121 -15.90 3.42 -11.83
C GLN A 121 -16.60 4.79 -11.85
N GLU A 122 -16.69 5.46 -10.71
CA GLU A 122 -17.26 6.81 -10.60
C GLU A 122 -16.50 7.84 -11.45
N SER A 123 -15.17 7.82 -11.41
CA SER A 123 -14.34 8.74 -12.20
C SER A 123 -14.58 8.64 -13.72
N VAL A 124 -14.87 7.43 -14.21
CA VAL A 124 -15.18 7.18 -15.63
C VAL A 124 -16.58 7.68 -15.98
N LEU A 125 -17.53 7.58 -15.06
CA LEU A 125 -18.92 8.04 -15.27
C LEU A 125 -19.04 9.56 -15.28
N VAL A 126 -18.26 10.26 -14.44
CA VAL A 126 -18.23 11.74 -14.38
C VAL A 126 -17.49 12.36 -15.57
N SER A 127 -16.60 11.62 -16.22
CA SER A 127 -15.84 12.08 -17.40
C SER A 127 -16.58 11.90 -18.73
N LYS A 128 -17.86 11.48 -18.72
CA LYS A 128 -18.74 11.38 -19.88
C LYS A 128 -19.77 12.50 -19.89
#